data_AF-A0A5F8G7I6-F1
#
_entry.id   AF-A0A5F8G7I6-F1
#
_cell.length_a   1.000
_cell.length_b   1.000
_cell.length_c   1.000
_cell.angle_alpha   90.00
_cell.angle_beta   90.00
_cell.angle_gamma   90.00
#
_symmetry.space_group_name_H-M   'P 1'
#
loop_
_entity.id
_entity.type
_entity.pdbx_description
1 polymer ?
#
loop_
_entity_poly.entity_id
_entity_poly.type
_entity_poly.pdbx_seq_one_letter_code
_entity_poly.pdbx_strand_id
1 'polypeptide(L)'
;MWKKSLCLLIPCVLIAYYCYAPIPHEIEQHWELMMIWSFMRIQMHIAPLFEMLGFRPFPLLEILVVPPTSDENVTVTDTLFNNVPVRVFVPKQKSSTLRRAVFYIHGGGWVTGSAAWGPYDELGRWMVERLDAVVVLTDYRLSPQYHFPTQFEDVYDALRWFLRKKVLAEYGVDPSRICIAGDSAGGNLVAAVNQKLLNDPEIKIKVKIQSLIYPVLQALDMDLPSHRENIHMVIVEKEHLVEFWSRYFTSDKALLEAMVANQHTPVESSHLFKFVNWSTLLPERFKKGHVYTTPIHGPSELAKKYPGFLDVRASPLLANDSILRRLPLTHILTCQYDVVRDDGLMYLSRLRAAGVRVVHEHVEDGFHGILSFGSSLINFRAGKREVNKYLKWLKENL
;
A
#
# COMPACT_ATOMS: atom_id res chain seq x y z
N MET A 1 -13.78 37.80 35.12
CA MET A 1 -13.89 37.36 33.71
C MET A 1 -12.55 36.84 33.16
N TRP A 2 -11.44 37.55 33.36
CA TRP A 2 -10.10 37.18 32.88
C TRP A 2 -9.66 35.72 33.15
N LYS A 3 -9.83 35.22 34.39
CA LYS A 3 -9.45 33.83 34.74
C LYS A 3 -10.26 32.77 33.96
N LYS A 4 -11.56 33.00 33.73
CA LYS A 4 -12.43 32.08 32.97
C LYS A 4 -12.08 32.09 31.47
N SER A 5 -11.75 33.27 30.93
CA SER A 5 -11.27 33.42 29.54
C SER A 5 -9.90 32.76 29.33
N LEU A 6 -8.98 32.84 30.29
CA LEU A 6 -7.68 32.17 30.22
C LEU A 6 -7.82 30.64 30.27
N CYS A 7 -8.73 30.12 31.11
CA CYS A 7 -9.01 28.69 31.20
C CYS A 7 -9.60 28.08 29.91
N LEU A 8 -10.21 28.89 29.03
CA LEU A 8 -10.69 28.44 27.73
C LEU A 8 -9.65 28.66 26.62
N LEU A 9 -8.88 29.76 26.70
CA LEU A 9 -7.86 30.08 25.70
C LEU A 9 -6.75 29.04 25.65
N ILE A 10 -6.25 28.58 26.81
CA ILE A 10 -5.13 27.63 26.87
C ILE A 10 -5.48 26.30 26.20
N PRO A 11 -6.59 25.61 26.53
CA PRO A 11 -6.98 24.40 25.81
C PRO A 11 -7.19 24.62 24.32
N CYS A 12 -7.80 25.74 23.91
CA CYS A 12 -7.98 26.05 22.48
C CYS A 12 -6.63 26.20 21.75
N VAL A 13 -5.66 26.89 22.34
CA VAL A 13 -4.32 27.04 21.77
C VAL A 13 -3.60 25.70 21.70
N LEU A 14 -3.70 24.85 22.73
CA LEU A 14 -3.11 23.52 22.73
C LEU A 14 -3.74 22.60 21.69
N ILE A 15 -5.06 22.63 21.55
CA ILE A 15 -5.78 21.87 20.50
C ILE A 15 -5.39 22.38 19.12
N ALA A 16 -5.34 23.71 18.91
CA ALA A 16 -4.94 24.28 17.63
C ALA A 16 -3.50 23.92 17.27
N TYR A 17 -2.57 23.99 18.24
CA TYR A 17 -1.19 23.58 18.07
C TYR A 17 -1.09 22.08 17.75
N TYR A 18 -1.83 21.24 18.46
CA TYR A 18 -1.86 19.81 18.21
C TYR A 18 -2.41 19.52 16.80
N CYS A 19 -3.51 20.14 16.41
CA CYS A 19 -4.13 19.90 15.10
C CYS A 19 -3.32 20.49 13.93
N TYR A 20 -2.41 21.41 14.20
CA TYR A 20 -1.59 22.02 13.17
C TYR A 20 -0.60 21.01 12.57
N ALA A 21 -0.54 20.99 11.25
CA ALA A 21 0.46 20.29 10.46
C ALA A 21 0.86 21.20 9.28
N PRO A 22 2.16 21.30 8.94
CA PRO A 22 2.63 22.17 7.87
C PRO A 22 2.38 21.53 6.50
N ILE A 23 1.13 21.57 6.02
CA ILE A 23 0.75 21.00 4.72
C ILE A 23 1.24 21.91 3.58
N PRO A 24 1.96 21.36 2.58
CA PRO A 24 2.43 22.11 1.41
C PRO A 24 1.29 22.74 0.62
N HIS A 25 1.40 24.02 0.26
CA HIS A 25 0.35 24.83 -0.38
C HIS A 25 -0.25 24.25 -1.67
N GLU A 26 0.51 23.39 -2.35
CA GLU A 26 0.13 22.67 -3.56
C GLU A 26 -0.99 21.65 -3.32
N ILE A 27 -1.12 21.12 -2.10
CA ILE A 27 -2.17 20.18 -1.73
C ILE A 27 -3.46 20.95 -1.45
N GLU A 28 -4.53 20.68 -2.20
CA GLU A 28 -5.82 21.30 -1.93
C GLU A 28 -6.47 20.81 -0.61
N GLN A 29 -7.51 21.50 -0.12
CA GLN A 29 -8.30 21.05 1.05
C GLN A 29 -7.46 20.81 2.33
N HIS A 30 -6.56 21.76 2.60
CA HIS A 30 -5.65 21.76 3.74
C HIS A 30 -6.34 21.43 5.07
N TRP A 31 -7.43 22.12 5.38
CA TRP A 31 -8.08 22.00 6.68
C TRP A 31 -8.70 20.62 6.88
N GLU A 32 -9.32 20.07 5.84
CA GLU A 32 -9.88 18.71 5.86
C GLU A 32 -8.77 17.68 6.09
N LEU A 33 -7.65 17.81 5.38
CA LEU A 33 -6.51 16.91 5.53
C LEU A 33 -5.85 17.04 6.91
N MET A 34 -5.70 18.26 7.44
CA MET A 34 -5.21 18.50 8.80
C MET A 34 -6.11 17.87 9.86
N MET A 35 -7.44 17.97 9.71
CA MET A 35 -8.39 17.37 10.65
C MET A 35 -8.35 15.85 10.62
N ILE A 36 -8.32 15.25 9.42
CA ILE A 36 -8.16 13.79 9.24
C ILE A 36 -6.84 13.33 9.88
N TRP A 37 -5.75 14.04 9.60
CA TRP A 37 -4.44 13.70 10.15
C TRP A 37 -4.40 13.80 11.68
N SER A 38 -5.00 14.83 12.24
CA SER A 38 -5.08 15.02 13.70
C SER A 38 -5.85 13.90 14.37
N PHE A 39 -6.94 13.46 13.74
CA PHE A 39 -7.70 12.30 14.20
C PHE A 39 -6.90 11.00 14.11
N MET A 40 -6.15 10.79 13.02
CA MET A 40 -5.26 9.63 12.88
C MET A 40 -4.14 9.62 13.94
N ARG A 41 -3.47 10.75 14.20
CA ARG A 41 -2.45 10.85 15.25
C ARG A 41 -2.99 10.54 16.64
N ILE A 42 -4.20 11.01 16.97
CA ILE A 42 -4.86 10.68 18.23
C ILE A 42 -4.98 9.17 18.38
N GLN A 43 -5.43 8.47 17.32
CA GLN A 43 -5.53 7.01 17.34
C GLN A 43 -4.17 6.34 17.52
N MET A 44 -3.15 6.79 16.78
CA MET A 44 -1.79 6.24 16.85
C MET A 44 -1.18 6.39 18.26
N HIS A 45 -1.47 7.47 18.98
CA HIS A 45 -1.02 7.62 20.37
C HIS A 45 -1.87 6.86 21.39
N ILE A 46 -3.18 6.71 21.14
CA ILE A 46 -4.09 6.02 22.06
C ILE A 46 -3.95 4.50 21.95
N ALA A 47 -3.72 3.95 20.76
CA ALA A 47 -3.69 2.50 20.55
C ALA A 47 -2.65 1.77 21.44
N PRO A 48 -1.38 2.23 21.56
CA PRO A 48 -0.42 1.60 22.47
C PRO A 48 -0.83 1.68 23.94
N LEU A 49 -1.54 2.74 24.36
CA LEU A 49 -2.06 2.86 25.72
C LEU A 49 -3.15 1.80 26.00
N PHE A 50 -4.04 1.56 25.04
CA PHE A 50 -5.05 0.50 25.15
C PHE A 50 -4.42 -0.89 25.16
N GLU A 51 -3.44 -1.14 24.29
CA GLU A 51 -2.66 -2.39 24.27
C GLU A 51 -1.97 -2.63 25.61
N MET A 52 -1.31 -1.61 26.18
CA MET A 52 -0.66 -1.68 27.49
C MET A 52 -1.64 -2.02 28.62
N LEU A 53 -2.88 -1.53 28.53
CA LEU A 53 -3.93 -1.80 29.50
C LEU A 53 -4.65 -3.15 29.24
N GLY A 54 -4.24 -3.92 28.23
CA GLY A 54 -4.83 -5.22 27.90
C GLY A 54 -6.19 -5.15 27.20
N PHE A 55 -6.63 -3.95 26.78
CA PHE A 55 -7.80 -3.82 25.93
C PHE A 55 -7.39 -4.09 24.48
N ARG A 56 -8.28 -4.73 23.69
CA ARG A 56 -8.17 -4.59 22.25
C ARG A 56 -8.36 -3.10 21.94
N PRO A 57 -7.40 -2.42 21.30
CA PRO A 57 -7.62 -1.03 20.88
C PRO A 57 -8.91 -1.03 20.06
N PHE A 58 -9.87 -0.19 20.44
CA PHE A 58 -11.09 -0.03 19.64
C PHE A 58 -10.64 0.65 18.35
N PRO A 59 -10.48 -0.07 17.22
CA PRO A 59 -9.90 0.53 16.05
C PRO A 59 -11.03 1.37 15.49
N LEU A 60 -10.96 2.68 15.66
CA LEU A 60 -12.01 3.57 15.19
C LEU A 60 -12.19 3.47 13.66
N LEU A 61 -11.18 2.94 12.95
CA LEU A 61 -11.24 2.51 11.56
C LEU A 61 -12.18 1.31 11.31
N GLU A 62 -12.49 0.46 12.30
CA GLU A 62 -13.56 -0.54 12.21
C GLU A 62 -14.95 0.08 12.04
N ILE A 63 -15.16 1.34 12.45
CA ILE A 63 -16.42 2.06 12.14
C ILE A 63 -16.60 2.24 10.63
N LEU A 64 -15.51 2.19 9.88
CA LEU A 64 -15.55 2.25 8.42
C LEU A 64 -15.85 0.90 7.77
N VAL A 65 -15.95 -0.18 8.55
CA VAL A 65 -16.31 -1.51 8.02
C VAL A 65 -17.79 -1.53 7.63
N VAL A 66 -18.06 -1.94 6.40
CA VAL A 66 -19.42 -2.08 5.88
C VAL A 66 -19.75 -3.56 5.60
N PRO A 67 -21.00 -4.00 5.84
CA PRO A 67 -21.42 -5.36 5.49
C PRO A 67 -21.41 -5.56 3.95
N PRO A 68 -21.34 -6.80 3.46
CA PRO A 68 -21.36 -7.11 2.02
C PRO A 68 -22.77 -6.90 1.45
N THR A 69 -23.19 -5.65 1.27
CA THR A 69 -24.53 -5.30 0.82
C THR A 69 -24.60 -5.28 -0.71
N SER A 70 -25.44 -6.14 -1.29
CA SER A 70 -25.73 -6.11 -2.73
C SER A 70 -26.75 -5.02 -3.06
N ASP A 71 -26.63 -4.40 -4.24
CA ASP A 71 -27.55 -3.39 -4.77
C ASP A 71 -28.08 -3.81 -6.15
N GLU A 72 -28.79 -2.94 -6.88
CA GLU A 72 -29.34 -3.24 -8.21
C GLU A 72 -28.27 -3.54 -9.28
N ASN A 73 -27.05 -3.03 -9.12
CA ASN A 73 -25.96 -3.13 -10.10
C ASN A 73 -24.98 -4.26 -9.75
N VAL A 74 -24.74 -4.49 -8.46
CA VAL A 74 -23.63 -5.31 -7.95
C VAL A 74 -24.12 -6.33 -6.92
N THR A 75 -23.70 -7.58 -7.11
CA THR A 75 -23.74 -8.60 -6.06
C THR A 75 -22.44 -8.54 -5.28
N VAL A 76 -22.52 -8.34 -3.97
CA VAL A 76 -21.37 -8.32 -3.06
C VAL A 76 -21.47 -9.52 -2.13
N THR A 77 -20.39 -10.29 -2.00
CA THR A 77 -20.38 -11.52 -1.20
C THR A 77 -19.03 -11.69 -0.51
N ASP A 78 -19.06 -11.93 0.80
CA ASP A 78 -17.89 -12.39 1.55
C ASP A 78 -17.80 -13.91 1.43
N THR A 79 -16.62 -14.41 1.05
CA THR A 79 -16.35 -15.85 0.87
C THR A 79 -14.88 -16.16 1.13
N LEU A 80 -14.46 -17.40 0.91
CA LEU A 80 -13.09 -17.87 1.11
C LEU A 80 -12.46 -18.35 -0.20
N PHE A 81 -11.29 -17.82 -0.52
CA PHE A 81 -10.42 -18.36 -1.57
C PHE A 81 -9.24 -19.05 -0.92
N ASN A 82 -9.22 -20.39 -0.95
CA ASN A 82 -8.22 -21.20 -0.25
C ASN A 82 -8.09 -20.87 1.25
N ASN A 83 -9.22 -20.76 1.96
CA ASN A 83 -9.32 -20.36 3.38
C ASN A 83 -8.91 -18.91 3.70
N VAL A 84 -8.60 -18.10 2.68
CA VAL A 84 -8.34 -16.67 2.85
C VAL A 84 -9.63 -15.90 2.61
N PRO A 85 -10.10 -15.07 3.55
CA PRO A 85 -11.29 -14.28 3.36
C PRO A 85 -11.12 -13.27 2.21
N VAL A 86 -12.15 -13.19 1.38
CA VAL A 86 -12.22 -12.26 0.27
C VAL A 86 -13.62 -11.68 0.16
N ARG A 87 -13.73 -10.43 -0.28
CA ARG A 87 -14.99 -9.83 -0.71
C ARG A 87 -15.03 -9.79 -2.23
N VAL A 88 -16.05 -10.41 -2.81
CA VAL A 88 -16.22 -10.51 -4.26
C VAL A 88 -17.38 -9.63 -4.70
N PHE A 89 -17.14 -8.83 -5.74
CA PHE A 89 -18.13 -7.96 -6.38
C PHE A 89 -18.36 -8.47 -7.81
N VAL A 90 -19.61 -8.78 -8.13
CA VAL A 90 -20.01 -9.32 -9.43
C VAL A 90 -21.10 -8.43 -10.05
N PRO A 91 -20.93 -7.95 -11.30
CA PRO A 91 -21.98 -7.22 -11.99
C PRO A 91 -23.24 -8.09 -12.18
N LYS A 92 -24.42 -7.57 -11.82
CA LYS A 92 -25.72 -8.26 -11.97
C LYS A 92 -26.23 -8.28 -13.40
N GLN A 93 -25.87 -7.28 -14.20
CA GLN A 93 -26.27 -7.21 -15.61
C GLN A 93 -25.73 -8.43 -16.36
N LYS A 94 -26.59 -9.13 -17.09
CA LYS A 94 -26.14 -10.25 -17.95
C LYS A 94 -25.17 -9.72 -19.01
N SER A 95 -24.02 -10.37 -19.13
CA SER A 95 -23.05 -10.09 -20.20
C SER A 95 -23.09 -11.20 -21.23
N SER A 96 -23.00 -10.84 -22.51
CA SER A 96 -22.83 -11.79 -23.62
C SER A 96 -21.36 -12.18 -23.84
N THR A 97 -20.42 -11.52 -23.13
CA THR A 97 -18.98 -11.74 -23.22
C THR A 97 -18.37 -12.02 -21.86
N LEU A 98 -17.20 -12.66 -21.85
CA LEU A 98 -16.41 -12.80 -20.62
C LEU A 98 -15.91 -11.42 -20.15
N ARG A 99 -15.86 -11.25 -18.82
CA ARG A 99 -15.58 -9.97 -18.16
C ARG A 99 -14.12 -9.78 -17.81
N ARG A 100 -13.75 -8.52 -17.56
CA ARG A 100 -12.48 -8.17 -16.92
C ARG A 100 -12.48 -8.67 -15.47
N ALA A 101 -11.30 -8.81 -14.88
CA ALA A 101 -11.20 -8.96 -13.43
C ALA A 101 -10.13 -8.05 -12.82
N VAL A 102 -10.42 -7.56 -11.62
CA VAL A 102 -9.46 -6.85 -10.77
C VAL A 102 -9.35 -7.60 -9.43
N PHE A 103 -8.19 -8.16 -9.15
CA PHE A 103 -7.84 -8.70 -7.84
C PHE A 103 -7.09 -7.62 -7.08
N TYR A 104 -7.72 -7.05 -6.06
CA TYR A 104 -7.26 -5.86 -5.37
C TYR A 104 -6.81 -6.18 -3.94
N ILE A 105 -5.62 -5.71 -3.57
CA ILE A 105 -4.98 -5.95 -2.28
C ILE A 105 -4.90 -4.61 -1.56
N HIS A 106 -5.55 -4.51 -0.40
CA HIS A 106 -5.64 -3.24 0.33
C HIS A 106 -4.29 -2.83 0.95
N GLY A 107 -4.11 -1.52 1.16
CA GLY A 107 -3.03 -0.96 1.97
C GLY A 107 -3.28 -1.04 3.49
N GLY A 108 -2.52 -0.26 4.27
CA GLY A 108 -2.64 -0.22 5.74
C GLY A 108 -1.41 -0.72 6.51
N GLY A 109 -0.22 -0.69 5.87
CA GLY A 109 1.05 -1.00 6.54
C GLY A 109 1.17 -2.44 7.07
N TRP A 110 0.44 -3.39 6.48
CA TRP A 110 0.30 -4.79 6.95
C TRP A 110 -0.26 -4.97 8.37
N VAL A 111 -0.63 -3.87 9.03
CA VAL A 111 -1.10 -3.80 10.43
C VAL A 111 -2.58 -3.45 10.51
N THR A 112 -3.08 -2.72 9.50
CA THR A 112 -4.48 -2.28 9.41
C THR A 112 -5.01 -2.54 7.99
N GLY A 113 -6.29 -2.24 7.78
CA GLY A 113 -6.98 -2.43 6.51
C GLY A 113 -7.98 -3.57 6.59
N SER A 114 -8.95 -3.55 5.68
CA SER A 114 -9.83 -4.68 5.42
C SER A 114 -10.48 -4.56 4.05
N ALA A 115 -10.78 -5.69 3.41
CA ALA A 115 -11.65 -5.74 2.25
C ALA A 115 -13.03 -5.10 2.49
N ALA A 116 -13.46 -5.03 3.75
CA ALA A 116 -14.75 -4.47 4.15
C ALA A 116 -14.72 -2.98 4.51
N TRP A 117 -13.58 -2.29 4.46
CA TRP A 117 -13.56 -0.84 4.67
C TRP A 117 -14.30 -0.10 3.55
N GLY A 118 -15.15 0.85 3.93
CA GLY A 118 -16.02 1.62 3.05
C GLY A 118 -15.32 2.19 1.80
N PRO A 119 -14.14 2.84 1.93
CA PRO A 119 -13.41 3.31 0.75
C PRO A 119 -12.99 2.22 -0.23
N TYR A 120 -12.63 1.02 0.24
CA TYR A 120 -12.30 -0.11 -0.63
C TYR A 120 -13.55 -0.77 -1.20
N ASP A 121 -14.62 -0.92 -0.40
CA ASP A 121 -15.92 -1.42 -0.88
C ASP A 121 -16.46 -0.54 -2.02
N GLU A 122 -16.42 0.77 -1.83
CA GLU A 122 -16.82 1.76 -2.84
C GLU A 122 -15.94 1.72 -4.09
N LEU A 123 -14.61 1.62 -3.92
CA LEU A 123 -13.69 1.42 -5.06
C LEU A 123 -14.03 0.14 -5.84
N GLY A 124 -14.37 -0.95 -5.14
CA GLY A 124 -14.82 -2.20 -5.74
C GLY A 124 -16.10 -2.03 -6.56
N ARG A 125 -17.09 -1.31 -6.04
CA ARG A 125 -18.33 -0.98 -6.78
C ARG A 125 -18.04 -0.13 -8.02
N TRP A 126 -17.22 0.91 -7.89
CA TRP A 126 -16.86 1.75 -9.04
C TRP A 126 -16.13 0.96 -10.13
N MET A 127 -15.28 0.01 -9.76
CA MET A 127 -14.63 -0.88 -10.71
C MET A 127 -15.64 -1.79 -11.41
N VAL A 128 -16.61 -2.36 -10.69
CA VAL A 128 -17.70 -3.14 -11.30
C VAL A 128 -18.47 -2.29 -12.31
N GLU A 129 -18.98 -1.14 -11.89
CA GLU A 129 -19.88 -0.30 -12.68
C GLU A 129 -19.18 0.32 -13.90
N ARG A 130 -17.94 0.77 -13.75
CA ARG A 130 -17.23 1.50 -14.82
C ARG A 130 -16.46 0.59 -15.76
N LEU A 131 -16.07 -0.60 -15.30
CA LEU A 131 -15.24 -1.54 -16.05
C LEU A 131 -16.00 -2.78 -16.52
N ASP A 132 -17.23 -3.05 -16.05
CA ASP A 132 -17.90 -4.36 -16.19
C ASP A 132 -16.94 -5.49 -15.79
N ALA A 133 -16.37 -5.37 -14.59
CA ALA A 133 -15.35 -6.25 -14.07
C ALA A 133 -15.86 -7.04 -12.87
N VAL A 134 -15.35 -8.26 -12.69
CA VAL A 134 -15.40 -8.97 -11.41
C VAL A 134 -14.28 -8.44 -10.53
N VAL A 135 -14.59 -8.03 -9.30
CA VAL A 135 -13.60 -7.49 -8.37
C VAL A 135 -13.48 -8.43 -7.18
N VAL A 136 -12.24 -8.71 -6.76
CA VAL A 136 -11.94 -9.52 -5.57
C VAL A 136 -11.05 -8.68 -4.67
N LEU A 137 -11.54 -8.32 -3.49
CA LEU A 137 -10.74 -7.69 -2.43
C LEU A 137 -10.27 -8.75 -1.44
N THR A 138 -8.96 -8.84 -1.20
CA THR A 138 -8.40 -9.80 -0.23
C THR A 138 -8.38 -9.23 1.18
N ASP A 139 -8.71 -10.03 2.17
CA ASP A 139 -8.63 -9.70 3.60
C ASP A 139 -7.57 -10.58 4.27
N TYR A 140 -6.30 -10.19 4.10
CA TYR A 140 -5.15 -10.97 4.57
C TYR A 140 -4.88 -10.71 6.06
N ARG A 141 -4.27 -11.69 6.75
CA ARG A 141 -3.98 -11.58 8.19
C ARG A 141 -2.96 -10.49 8.51
N LEU A 142 -3.17 -9.75 9.61
CA LEU A 142 -2.42 -8.53 9.93
C LEU A 142 -1.41 -8.71 11.08
N SER A 143 -0.37 -7.87 11.06
CA SER A 143 0.56 -7.70 12.18
C SER A 143 -0.06 -6.84 13.29
N PRO A 144 0.36 -7.00 14.56
CA PRO A 144 1.43 -7.88 15.05
C PRO A 144 0.99 -9.33 15.33
N GLN A 145 -0.29 -9.69 15.18
CA GLN A 145 -0.76 -11.05 15.46
C GLN A 145 -0.15 -12.07 14.51
N TYR A 146 0.07 -11.66 13.26
CA TYR A 146 0.73 -12.45 12.23
C TYR A 146 1.84 -11.62 11.59
N HIS A 147 3.08 -12.11 11.68
CA HIS A 147 4.23 -11.50 11.03
C HIS A 147 4.47 -12.12 9.64
N PHE A 148 5.26 -11.44 8.83
CA PHE A 148 5.80 -11.94 7.57
C PHE A 148 6.37 -13.36 7.76
N PRO A 149 6.10 -14.32 6.85
CA PRO A 149 5.50 -14.13 5.51
C PRO A 149 3.97 -14.28 5.42
N THR A 150 3.25 -14.26 6.54
CA THR A 150 1.82 -14.64 6.57
C THR A 150 0.95 -13.89 5.57
N GLN A 151 1.07 -12.56 5.50
CA GLN A 151 0.34 -11.68 4.59
C GLN A 151 0.61 -12.05 3.13
N PHE A 152 1.88 -12.33 2.81
CA PHE A 152 2.30 -12.71 1.47
C PHE A 152 1.70 -14.06 1.08
N GLU A 153 1.77 -15.05 1.97
CA GLU A 153 1.21 -16.39 1.71
C GLU A 153 -0.31 -16.33 1.54
N ASP A 154 -1.03 -15.58 2.37
CA ASP A 154 -2.49 -15.40 2.25
C ASP A 154 -2.87 -14.81 0.88
N VAL A 155 -2.23 -13.70 0.47
CA VAL A 155 -2.52 -13.08 -0.82
C VAL A 155 -2.12 -13.99 -1.98
N TYR A 156 -0.98 -14.67 -1.88
CA TYR A 156 -0.50 -15.60 -2.90
C TYR A 156 -1.47 -16.76 -3.10
N ASP A 157 -1.95 -17.37 -2.01
CA ASP A 157 -2.88 -18.49 -2.03
C ASP A 157 -4.26 -18.10 -2.56
N ALA A 158 -4.79 -16.96 -2.12
CA ALA A 158 -6.06 -16.42 -2.62
C ALA A 158 -5.99 -16.12 -4.12
N LEU A 159 -4.88 -15.53 -4.58
CA LEU A 159 -4.68 -15.22 -5.99
C LEU A 159 -4.50 -16.49 -6.82
N ARG A 160 -3.72 -17.46 -6.33
CA ARG A 160 -3.54 -18.76 -7.01
C ARG A 160 -4.86 -19.51 -7.14
N TRP A 161 -5.71 -19.45 -6.12
CA TRP A 161 -7.07 -19.99 -6.17
C TRP A 161 -7.91 -19.28 -7.23
N PHE A 162 -7.93 -17.95 -7.23
CA PHE A 162 -8.69 -17.14 -8.19
C PHE A 162 -8.30 -17.42 -9.65
N LEU A 163 -7.00 -17.60 -9.92
CA LEU A 163 -6.49 -17.85 -11.28
C LEU A 163 -6.78 -19.26 -11.83
N ARG A 164 -7.44 -20.14 -11.07
CA ARG A 164 -7.85 -21.47 -11.57
C ARG A 164 -8.93 -21.30 -12.63
N LYS A 165 -8.78 -22.01 -13.76
CA LYS A 165 -9.73 -21.97 -14.89
C LYS A 165 -11.19 -22.16 -14.48
N LYS A 166 -11.46 -23.07 -13.53
CA LYS A 166 -12.81 -23.32 -13.00
C LYS A 166 -13.38 -22.10 -12.28
N VAL A 167 -12.57 -21.44 -11.45
CA VAL A 167 -12.99 -20.25 -10.69
C VAL A 167 -13.22 -19.07 -11.64
N LEU A 168 -12.32 -18.86 -12.60
CA LEU A 168 -12.54 -17.84 -13.63
C LEU A 168 -13.83 -18.09 -14.44
N ALA A 169 -14.11 -19.34 -14.81
CA ALA A 169 -15.33 -19.70 -15.53
C ALA A 169 -16.60 -19.49 -14.69
N GLU A 170 -16.55 -19.80 -13.39
CA GLU A 170 -17.65 -19.58 -12.44
C GLU A 170 -18.06 -18.10 -12.37
N TYR A 171 -17.07 -17.20 -12.35
CA TYR A 171 -17.33 -15.75 -12.35
C TYR A 171 -17.48 -15.14 -13.76
N GLY A 172 -17.36 -15.94 -14.83
CA GLY A 172 -17.41 -15.46 -16.21
C GLY A 172 -16.28 -14.49 -16.57
N VAL A 173 -15.08 -14.71 -16.03
CA VAL A 173 -13.89 -13.87 -16.24
C VAL A 173 -13.10 -14.34 -17.47
N ASP A 174 -12.66 -13.37 -18.28
CA ASP A 174 -11.72 -13.58 -19.37
C ASP A 174 -10.29 -13.72 -18.81
N PRO A 175 -9.64 -14.89 -18.97
CA PRO A 175 -8.29 -15.11 -18.45
C PRO A 175 -7.23 -14.18 -19.05
N SER A 176 -7.52 -13.52 -20.18
CA SER A 176 -6.60 -12.55 -20.81
C SER A 176 -6.75 -11.13 -20.27
N ARG A 177 -7.74 -10.87 -19.38
CA ARG A 177 -8.13 -9.52 -18.92
C ARG A 177 -8.15 -9.40 -17.39
N ILE A 178 -7.06 -9.86 -16.77
CA ILE A 178 -6.90 -9.84 -15.32
C ILE A 178 -5.87 -8.78 -14.90
N CYS A 179 -6.27 -7.91 -13.98
CA CYS A 179 -5.42 -6.94 -13.31
C CYS A 179 -5.22 -7.36 -11.85
N ILE A 180 -3.98 -7.33 -11.37
CA ILE A 180 -3.67 -7.41 -9.93
C ILE A 180 -3.29 -6.00 -9.48
N ALA A 181 -4.02 -5.44 -8.53
CA ALA A 181 -3.88 -4.06 -8.10
C ALA A 181 -3.78 -3.96 -6.58
N GLY A 182 -3.21 -2.88 -6.09
CA GLY A 182 -3.11 -2.63 -4.67
C GLY A 182 -2.35 -1.38 -4.36
N ASP A 183 -2.59 -0.86 -3.16
CA ASP A 183 -2.07 0.44 -2.74
C ASP A 183 -1.21 0.33 -1.48
N SER A 184 -0.17 1.15 -1.36
CA SER A 184 0.73 1.15 -0.20
C SER A 184 1.34 -0.25 0.06
N ALA A 185 1.13 -0.81 1.26
CA ALA A 185 1.47 -2.19 1.62
C ALA A 185 0.78 -3.25 0.72
N GLY A 186 -0.39 -2.97 0.17
CA GLY A 186 -1.02 -3.81 -0.84
C GLY A 186 -0.27 -3.75 -2.17
N GLY A 187 0.26 -2.58 -2.54
CA GLY A 187 1.16 -2.41 -3.68
C GLY A 187 2.47 -3.21 -3.53
N ASN A 188 3.00 -3.32 -2.31
CA ASN A 188 4.09 -4.26 -2.00
C ASN A 188 3.70 -5.70 -2.38
N LEU A 189 2.56 -6.17 -1.84
CA LEU A 189 2.09 -7.53 -2.03
C LEU A 189 1.80 -7.83 -3.50
N VAL A 190 1.21 -6.90 -4.27
CA VAL A 190 1.04 -7.02 -5.73
C VAL A 190 2.37 -7.33 -6.42
N ALA A 191 3.41 -6.54 -6.13
CA ALA A 191 4.72 -6.74 -6.74
C ALA A 191 5.31 -8.10 -6.32
N ALA A 192 5.27 -8.43 -5.02
CA ALA A 192 5.80 -9.68 -4.48
C ALA A 192 5.13 -10.92 -5.09
N VAL A 193 3.80 -10.98 -5.08
CA VAL A 193 3.07 -12.16 -5.55
C VAL A 193 3.17 -12.33 -7.05
N ASN A 194 3.19 -11.25 -7.84
CA ASN A 194 3.41 -11.35 -9.29
C ASN A 194 4.81 -11.87 -9.62
N GLN A 195 5.85 -11.43 -8.89
CA GLN A 195 7.20 -11.97 -9.06
C GLN A 195 7.26 -13.48 -8.75
N LYS A 196 6.56 -13.93 -7.69
CA LYS A 196 6.48 -15.35 -7.33
C LYS A 196 5.68 -16.17 -8.35
N LEU A 197 4.53 -15.66 -8.79
CA LEU A 197 3.61 -16.28 -9.75
C LEU A 197 4.30 -16.69 -11.06
N LEU A 198 5.26 -15.89 -11.53
CA LEU A 198 6.00 -16.19 -12.75
C LEU A 198 6.71 -17.55 -12.72
N ASN A 199 7.06 -18.06 -11.54
CA ASN A 199 7.75 -19.33 -11.38
C ASN A 199 6.84 -20.44 -10.85
N ASP A 200 5.54 -20.19 -10.71
CA ASP A 200 4.58 -21.22 -10.32
C ASP A 200 4.19 -22.07 -11.55
N PRO A 201 4.58 -23.36 -11.61
CA PRO A 201 4.28 -24.21 -12.76
C PRO A 201 2.79 -24.54 -12.88
N GLU A 202 2.01 -24.40 -11.80
CA GLU A 202 0.58 -24.70 -11.77
C GLU A 202 -0.26 -23.55 -12.35
N ILE A 203 0.28 -22.33 -12.38
CA ILE A 203 -0.41 -21.17 -12.94
C ILE A 203 -0.13 -21.05 -14.43
N LYS A 204 -1.18 -21.24 -15.23
CA LYS A 204 -1.13 -21.11 -16.71
C LYS A 204 -1.66 -19.77 -17.22
N ILE A 205 -2.31 -18.99 -16.35
CA ILE A 205 -2.90 -17.71 -16.70
C ILE A 205 -1.85 -16.62 -16.58
N LYS A 206 -1.75 -15.76 -17.60
CA LYS A 206 -0.87 -14.58 -17.57
C LYS A 206 -1.69 -13.38 -17.14
N VAL A 207 -1.30 -12.77 -16.02
CA VAL A 207 -1.83 -11.47 -15.60
C VAL A 207 -1.55 -10.45 -16.69
N LYS A 208 -2.55 -9.64 -17.06
CA LYS A 208 -2.43 -8.62 -18.10
C LYS A 208 -1.76 -7.35 -17.57
N ILE A 209 -2.15 -6.95 -16.36
CA ILE A 209 -1.72 -5.71 -15.71
C ILE A 209 -1.36 -5.99 -14.25
N GLN A 210 -0.24 -5.44 -13.78
CA GLN A 210 -0.03 -5.19 -12.36
C GLN A 210 -0.12 -3.68 -12.10
N SER A 211 -0.85 -3.26 -11.09
CA SER A 211 -1.02 -1.84 -10.73
C SER A 211 -0.54 -1.60 -9.31
N LEU A 212 0.49 -0.76 -9.17
CA LEU A 212 1.18 -0.45 -7.93
C LEU A 212 0.88 1.00 -7.57
N ILE A 213 0.01 1.21 -6.58
CA ILE A 213 -0.44 2.55 -6.19
C ILE A 213 0.35 2.98 -4.95
N TYR A 214 1.21 4.00 -5.09
CA TYR A 214 2.16 4.49 -4.08
C TYR A 214 2.81 3.35 -3.25
N PRO A 215 3.47 2.37 -3.91
CA PRO A 215 3.84 1.11 -3.29
C PRO A 215 5.03 1.26 -2.33
N VAL A 216 5.00 0.48 -1.24
CA VAL A 216 6.16 0.27 -0.34
C VAL A 216 6.95 -0.93 -0.86
N LEU A 217 8.26 -0.84 -1.13
CA LEU A 217 8.96 -1.87 -1.92
C LEU A 217 10.31 -2.32 -1.36
N GLN A 218 10.89 -1.61 -0.38
CA GLN A 218 12.15 -2.04 0.21
C GLN A 218 12.29 -1.68 1.70
N ALA A 219 12.92 -2.59 2.44
CA ALA A 219 13.20 -2.43 3.87
C ALA A 219 14.70 -2.29 4.18
N LEU A 220 15.58 -2.03 3.20
CA LEU A 220 17.03 -2.02 3.39
C LEU A 220 17.60 -0.65 3.77
N ASP A 221 17.16 0.40 3.06
CA ASP A 221 17.63 1.77 3.24
C ASP A 221 16.48 2.67 3.70
N MET A 222 16.52 3.05 4.98
CA MET A 222 15.52 3.91 5.62
C MET A 222 15.88 5.39 5.51
N ASP A 223 16.79 5.79 4.62
CA ASP A 223 17.24 7.18 4.47
C ASP A 223 17.26 7.67 3.01
N LEU A 224 16.11 7.53 2.34
CA LEU A 224 15.88 8.03 0.98
C LEU A 224 15.63 9.56 0.97
N PRO A 225 15.88 10.25 -0.15
CA PRO A 225 15.49 11.66 -0.32
C PRO A 225 14.04 11.96 0.08
N SER A 226 13.08 11.12 -0.33
CA SER A 226 11.68 11.26 0.07
C SER A 226 11.45 11.12 1.58
N HIS A 227 12.21 10.28 2.28
CA HIS A 227 12.12 10.16 3.75
C HIS A 227 12.55 11.45 4.44
N ARG A 228 13.51 12.19 3.87
CA ARG A 228 14.03 13.45 4.42
C ARG A 228 13.11 14.63 4.07
N GLU A 229 12.67 14.70 2.82
CA GLU A 229 11.77 15.76 2.33
C GLU A 229 10.38 15.69 2.98
N ASN A 230 9.85 14.48 3.15
CA ASN A 230 8.47 14.24 3.60
C ASN A 230 8.43 13.70 5.04
N ILE A 231 9.45 13.97 5.86
CA ILE A 231 9.60 13.40 7.20
C ILE A 231 8.35 13.62 8.09
N HIS A 232 7.76 14.81 8.04
CA HIS A 232 6.56 15.19 8.80
C HIS A 232 5.31 15.28 7.91
N MET A 233 5.32 14.58 6.78
CA MET A 233 4.18 14.61 5.88
C MET A 233 3.00 13.87 6.49
N VAL A 234 1.80 14.41 6.27
CA VAL A 234 0.56 13.89 6.84
C VAL A 234 0.21 12.50 6.27
N ILE A 235 -0.61 11.76 7.02
CA ILE A 235 -1.07 10.39 6.77
C ILE A 235 0.00 9.33 7.07
N VAL A 236 1.21 9.46 6.52
CA VAL A 236 2.33 8.55 6.82
C VAL A 236 3.62 9.36 6.98
N GLU A 237 4.05 9.52 8.22
CA GLU A 237 5.37 10.05 8.56
C GLU A 237 6.44 8.95 8.44
N LYS A 238 7.71 9.35 8.40
CA LYS A 238 8.86 8.42 8.28
C LYS A 238 8.87 7.41 9.43
N GLU A 239 8.63 7.87 10.65
CA GLU A 239 8.63 7.04 11.85
C GLU A 239 7.54 5.96 11.78
N HIS A 240 6.36 6.30 11.28
CA HIS A 240 5.27 5.35 11.06
C HIS A 240 5.62 4.31 10.00
N LEU A 241 6.24 4.71 8.88
CA LEU A 241 6.72 3.78 7.86
C LEU A 241 7.70 2.75 8.44
N VAL A 242 8.67 3.21 9.23
CA VAL A 242 9.66 2.33 9.88
C VAL A 242 9.00 1.41 10.90
N GLU A 243 8.02 1.91 11.67
CA GLU A 243 7.24 1.09 12.60
C GLU A 243 6.44 0.00 11.86
N PHE A 244 5.78 0.32 10.74
CA PHE A 244 5.08 -0.68 9.93
C PHE A 244 6.01 -1.76 9.41
N TRP A 245 7.19 -1.40 8.91
CA TRP A 245 8.21 -2.38 8.51
C TRP A 245 8.64 -3.26 9.68
N SER A 246 8.97 -2.67 10.83
CA SER A 246 9.38 -3.46 12.00
C SER A 246 8.28 -4.43 12.42
N ARG A 247 7.04 -3.93 12.58
CA ARG A 247 5.87 -4.75 12.98
C ARG A 247 5.55 -5.85 11.98
N TYR A 248 5.81 -5.61 10.69
CA TYR A 248 5.65 -6.63 9.66
C TYR A 248 6.56 -7.83 9.90
N PHE A 249 7.76 -7.63 10.44
CA PHE A 249 8.72 -8.71 10.73
C PHE A 249 8.64 -9.25 12.16
N THR A 250 8.40 -8.39 13.15
CA THR A 250 8.45 -8.76 14.56
C THR A 250 7.86 -7.68 15.48
N SER A 251 7.56 -8.07 16.72
CA SER A 251 7.22 -7.14 17.81
C SER A 251 8.43 -6.77 18.68
N ASP A 252 9.63 -7.24 18.35
CA ASP A 252 10.88 -6.88 19.04
C ASP A 252 11.34 -5.47 18.68
N LYS A 253 11.44 -4.61 19.71
CA LYS A 253 11.88 -3.21 19.56
C LYS A 253 13.33 -3.07 19.11
N ALA A 254 14.18 -4.08 19.32
CA ALA A 254 15.57 -4.03 18.85
C ALA A 254 15.67 -3.87 17.32
N LEU A 255 14.74 -4.48 16.57
CA LEU A 255 14.69 -4.27 15.12
C LEU A 255 14.20 -2.86 14.77
N LEU A 256 13.17 -2.37 15.46
CA LEU A 256 12.64 -1.02 15.28
C LEU A 256 13.74 0.04 15.50
N GLU A 257 14.44 -0.04 16.63
CA GLU A 257 15.52 0.88 16.98
C GLU A 257 16.63 0.87 15.94
N ALA A 258 17.02 -0.32 15.46
CA ALA A 258 18.02 -0.45 14.40
C ALA A 258 17.53 0.12 13.05
N MET A 259 16.26 -0.09 12.68
CA MET A 259 15.70 0.45 11.44
C MET A 259 15.54 1.98 11.49
N VAL A 260 15.14 2.55 12.63
CA VAL A 260 15.08 4.01 12.84
C VAL A 260 16.47 4.63 12.66
N ALA A 261 17.51 3.96 13.15
CA ALA A 261 18.90 4.37 12.98
C ALA A 261 19.47 4.09 11.57
N ASN A 262 18.72 3.44 10.68
CA ASN A 262 19.18 2.90 9.39
C ASN A 262 20.44 2.00 9.54
N GLN A 263 20.46 1.17 10.59
CA GLN A 263 21.57 0.34 11.07
C GLN A 263 21.15 -1.12 11.33
N HIS A 264 20.23 -1.66 10.53
CA HIS A 264 19.71 -3.03 10.67
C HIS A 264 20.26 -4.01 9.63
N THR A 265 20.77 -3.53 8.50
CA THR A 265 21.30 -4.41 7.43
C THR A 265 22.77 -4.75 7.69
N PRO A 266 23.14 -6.03 7.83
CA PRO A 266 24.51 -6.41 8.17
C PRO A 266 25.43 -6.41 6.94
N VAL A 267 26.75 -6.42 7.16
CA VAL A 267 27.77 -6.29 6.10
C VAL A 267 27.72 -7.44 5.09
N GLU A 268 27.35 -8.64 5.52
CA GLU A 268 27.22 -9.83 4.68
C GLU A 268 26.11 -9.67 3.63
N SER A 269 25.11 -8.82 3.93
CA SER A 269 23.99 -8.49 3.04
C SER A 269 24.22 -7.21 2.24
N SER A 270 25.40 -6.59 2.32
CA SER A 270 25.74 -5.35 1.61
C SER A 270 25.56 -5.43 0.09
N HIS A 271 25.72 -6.61 -0.49
CA HIS A 271 25.51 -6.87 -1.91
C HIS A 271 24.07 -6.58 -2.38
N LEU A 272 23.09 -6.50 -1.48
CA LEU A 272 21.71 -6.15 -1.79
C LEU A 272 21.52 -4.65 -2.01
N PHE A 273 22.39 -3.78 -1.47
CA PHE A 273 22.25 -2.32 -1.63
C PHE A 273 22.31 -1.86 -3.08
N LYS A 274 22.93 -2.64 -3.98
CA LYS A 274 22.91 -2.36 -5.41
C LYS A 274 21.50 -2.27 -6.00
N PHE A 275 20.52 -2.94 -5.39
CA PHE A 275 19.14 -2.96 -5.85
C PHE A 275 18.33 -1.76 -5.37
N VAL A 276 18.76 -1.11 -4.28
CA VAL A 276 18.09 0.03 -3.62
C VAL A 276 18.95 1.31 -3.67
N ASN A 277 20.01 1.34 -4.49
CA ASN A 277 20.92 2.47 -4.55
C ASN A 277 20.26 3.67 -5.25
N TRP A 278 19.62 4.53 -4.46
CA TRP A 278 18.87 5.68 -4.93
C TRP A 278 19.72 6.70 -5.71
N SER A 279 21.05 6.75 -5.49
CA SER A 279 21.94 7.61 -6.27
C SER A 279 21.99 7.24 -7.74
N THR A 280 21.70 5.97 -8.07
CA THR A 280 21.69 5.46 -9.44
C THR A 280 20.27 5.28 -9.98
N LEU A 281 19.30 5.01 -9.09
CA LEU A 281 17.95 4.63 -9.46
C LEU A 281 16.97 5.81 -9.50
N LEU A 282 17.22 6.89 -8.76
CA LEU A 282 16.37 8.08 -8.81
C LEU A 282 16.75 9.01 -9.95
N PRO A 283 15.78 9.62 -10.66
CA PRO A 283 16.02 10.77 -11.52
C PRO A 283 16.59 11.97 -10.74
N GLU A 284 17.45 12.78 -11.36
CA GLU A 284 18.11 13.93 -10.71
C GLU A 284 17.15 14.87 -9.98
N ARG A 285 15.96 15.14 -10.54
CA ARG A 285 14.96 16.02 -9.93
C ARG A 285 14.49 15.57 -8.54
N PHE A 286 14.58 14.28 -8.24
CA PHE A 286 14.17 13.69 -6.96
C PHE A 286 15.33 13.48 -5.99
N LYS A 287 16.59 13.63 -6.45
CA LYS A 287 17.75 13.61 -5.55
C LYS A 287 17.90 14.93 -4.80
N LYS A 288 17.44 16.05 -5.38
CA LYS A 288 17.44 17.41 -4.79
C LYS A 288 18.76 17.81 -4.09
N GLY A 289 19.90 17.40 -4.66
CA GLY A 289 21.23 17.71 -4.11
C GLY A 289 21.62 16.91 -2.86
N HIS A 290 20.79 15.94 -2.43
CA HIS A 290 21.17 15.00 -1.38
C HIS A 290 22.35 14.14 -1.83
N VAL A 291 23.32 13.96 -0.92
CA VAL A 291 24.48 13.09 -1.13
C VAL A 291 24.14 11.69 -0.64
N TYR A 292 24.41 10.69 -1.47
CA TYR A 292 24.26 9.30 -1.09
C TYR A 292 25.40 8.88 -0.16
N THR A 293 25.00 8.33 0.99
CA THR A 293 25.91 7.71 1.94
C THR A 293 25.53 6.25 2.05
N THR A 294 26.51 5.36 1.90
CA THR A 294 26.29 3.93 2.13
C THR A 294 25.76 3.72 3.54
N PRO A 295 24.67 2.96 3.74
CA PRO A 295 24.13 2.72 5.07
C PRO A 295 25.14 2.07 6.01
N ILE A 296 25.07 2.45 7.29
CA ILE A 296 25.93 1.89 8.32
C ILE A 296 25.48 0.46 8.59
N HIS A 297 26.42 -0.48 8.58
CA HIS A 297 26.09 -1.90 8.77
C HIS A 297 25.63 -2.19 10.21
N GLY A 298 24.53 -2.93 10.30
CA GLY A 298 23.96 -3.42 11.54
C GLY A 298 24.57 -4.75 12.03
N PRO A 299 24.19 -5.19 13.23
CA PRO A 299 24.63 -6.47 13.78
C PRO A 299 24.01 -7.65 13.02
N SER A 300 24.82 -8.66 12.68
CA SER A 300 24.36 -9.86 11.95
C SER A 300 23.29 -10.66 12.71
N GLU A 301 23.21 -10.50 14.04
CA GLU A 301 22.20 -11.18 14.88
C GLU A 301 20.76 -10.78 14.55
N LEU A 302 20.51 -9.52 14.16
CA LEU A 302 19.17 -9.08 13.76
C LEU A 302 18.73 -9.77 12.47
N ALA A 303 19.62 -9.89 11.48
CA ALA A 303 19.32 -10.60 10.23
C ALA A 303 19.15 -12.10 10.41
N LYS A 304 19.90 -12.73 11.33
CA LYS A 304 19.70 -14.15 11.69
C LYS A 304 18.35 -14.37 12.37
N LYS A 305 17.95 -13.48 13.28
CA LYS A 305 16.71 -13.57 14.04
C LYS A 305 15.48 -13.22 13.19
N TYR A 306 15.62 -12.22 12.32
CA TYR A 306 14.54 -11.67 11.49
C TYR A 306 14.94 -11.56 10.01
N PRO A 307 15.18 -12.68 9.31
CA PRO A 307 15.67 -12.65 7.93
C PRO A 307 14.68 -12.03 6.93
N GLY A 308 13.41 -11.83 7.33
CA GLY A 308 12.35 -11.30 6.48
C GLY A 308 12.65 -9.93 5.86
N PHE A 309 13.36 -9.04 6.56
CA PHE A 309 13.69 -7.72 6.01
C PHE A 309 14.73 -7.77 4.86
N LEU A 310 15.36 -8.93 4.65
CA LEU A 310 16.24 -9.21 3.52
C LEU A 310 15.56 -10.05 2.42
N ASP A 311 14.33 -10.53 2.66
CA ASP A 311 13.61 -11.40 1.74
C ASP A 311 12.96 -10.60 0.61
N VAL A 312 13.15 -11.05 -0.64
CA VAL A 312 12.56 -10.44 -1.83
C VAL A 312 11.02 -10.43 -1.80
N ARG A 313 10.40 -11.36 -1.07
CA ARG A 313 8.95 -11.41 -0.89
C ARG A 313 8.43 -10.29 0.01
N ALA A 314 9.27 -9.76 0.91
CA ALA A 314 8.96 -8.58 1.71
C ALA A 314 9.42 -7.30 1.01
N SER A 315 10.57 -7.34 0.33
CA SER A 315 11.14 -6.22 -0.42
C SER A 315 11.23 -6.54 -1.92
N PRO A 316 10.13 -6.41 -2.69
CA PRO A 316 10.10 -6.74 -4.12
C PRO A 316 11.08 -5.93 -4.96
N LEU A 317 11.55 -4.78 -4.46
CA LEU A 317 12.61 -4.01 -5.08
C LEU A 317 13.95 -4.76 -5.17
N LEU A 318 14.12 -5.89 -4.47
CA LEU A 318 15.32 -6.74 -4.51
C LEU A 318 15.29 -7.79 -5.62
N ALA A 319 14.20 -7.90 -6.37
CA ALA A 319 14.06 -8.94 -7.38
C ALA A 319 15.10 -8.82 -8.50
N ASN A 320 15.62 -9.95 -8.96
CA ASN A 320 16.58 -9.99 -10.06
C ASN A 320 15.95 -9.53 -11.39
N ASP A 321 16.76 -8.93 -12.25
CA ASP A 321 16.31 -8.41 -13.56
C ASP A 321 15.73 -9.50 -14.47
N SER A 322 16.14 -10.77 -14.29
CA SER A 322 15.58 -11.94 -14.98
C SER A 322 14.12 -12.21 -14.62
N ILE A 323 13.71 -11.85 -13.40
CA ILE A 323 12.31 -11.88 -12.96
C ILE A 323 11.60 -10.62 -13.45
N LEU A 324 12.20 -9.44 -13.25
CA LEU A 324 11.56 -8.17 -13.60
C LEU A 324 11.14 -8.13 -15.07
N ARG A 325 12.00 -8.54 -16.01
CA ARG A 325 11.70 -8.50 -17.46
C ARG A 325 10.51 -9.35 -17.90
N ARG A 326 10.04 -10.27 -17.04
CA ARG A 326 8.91 -11.17 -17.31
C ARG A 326 7.59 -10.64 -16.76
N LEU A 327 7.63 -9.54 -15.99
CA LEU A 327 6.45 -8.93 -15.39
C LEU A 327 5.51 -8.33 -16.45
N PRO A 328 4.20 -8.25 -16.16
CA PRO A 328 3.21 -7.75 -17.11
C PRO A 328 3.32 -6.22 -17.32
N LEU A 329 2.43 -5.67 -18.15
CA LEU A 329 2.24 -4.22 -18.22
C LEU A 329 2.06 -3.69 -16.78
N THR A 330 2.94 -2.77 -16.39
CA THR A 330 2.99 -2.29 -15.02
C THR A 330 2.51 -0.85 -14.98
N HIS A 331 1.50 -0.58 -14.15
CA HIS A 331 1.11 0.77 -13.78
C HIS A 331 1.73 1.11 -12.43
N ILE A 332 2.33 2.30 -12.31
CA ILE A 332 2.86 2.81 -11.05
C ILE A 332 2.29 4.21 -10.85
N LEU A 333 1.59 4.41 -9.72
CA LEU A 333 1.22 5.74 -9.25
C LEU A 333 2.16 6.12 -8.10
N THR A 334 2.69 7.34 -8.12
CA THR A 334 3.51 7.89 -7.03
C THR A 334 3.02 9.28 -6.68
N CYS A 335 3.22 9.69 -5.43
CA CYS A 335 2.82 11.00 -4.93
C CYS A 335 4.07 11.82 -4.58
N GLN A 336 4.04 13.13 -4.85
CA GLN A 336 5.18 14.02 -4.55
C GLN A 336 5.44 14.14 -3.04
N TYR A 337 4.37 14.25 -2.26
CA TYR A 337 4.40 14.41 -0.81
C TYR A 337 4.12 13.07 -0.12
N ASP A 338 5.03 12.13 -0.32
CA ASP A 338 4.94 10.78 0.20
C ASP A 338 6.33 10.26 0.57
N VAL A 339 6.46 9.65 1.75
CA VAL A 339 7.72 9.04 2.20
C VAL A 339 8.11 7.86 1.31
N VAL A 340 7.16 7.13 0.72
CA VAL A 340 7.46 5.99 -0.18
C VAL A 340 7.50 6.37 -1.67
N ARG A 341 7.55 7.67 -1.98
CA ARG A 341 7.73 8.17 -3.36
C ARG A 341 8.91 7.49 -4.04
N ASP A 342 10.05 7.46 -3.36
CA ASP A 342 11.30 7.01 -3.97
C ASP A 342 11.35 5.49 -4.16
N ASP A 343 10.64 4.70 -3.34
CA ASP A 343 10.45 3.25 -3.57
C ASP A 343 9.84 2.99 -4.96
N GLY A 344 8.72 3.66 -5.26
CA GLY A 344 8.04 3.54 -6.55
C GLY A 344 8.90 4.01 -7.72
N LEU A 345 9.64 5.12 -7.55
CA LEU A 345 10.52 5.66 -8.59
C LEU A 345 11.75 4.79 -8.86
N MET A 346 12.36 4.21 -7.82
CA MET A 346 13.46 3.26 -7.97
C MET A 346 12.98 2.01 -8.71
N TYR A 347 11.80 1.48 -8.35
CA TYR A 347 11.23 0.32 -9.02
C TYR A 347 10.90 0.59 -10.48
N LEU A 348 10.34 1.78 -10.77
CA LEU A 348 10.11 2.26 -12.13
C LEU A 348 11.39 2.22 -12.98
N SER A 349 12.48 2.77 -12.46
CA SER A 349 13.79 2.78 -13.15
C SER A 349 14.27 1.36 -13.44
N ARG A 350 14.18 0.45 -12.46
CA ARG A 350 14.58 -0.95 -12.63
C ARG A 350 13.71 -1.70 -13.64
N LEU A 351 12.39 -1.53 -13.60
CA LEU A 351 11.46 -2.15 -14.55
C LEU A 351 11.72 -1.67 -15.98
N ARG A 352 11.90 -0.36 -16.18
CA ARG A 352 12.25 0.21 -17.49
C ARG A 352 13.58 -0.32 -18.02
N ALA A 353 14.60 -0.38 -17.17
CA ALA A 353 15.90 -0.96 -17.53
C ALA A 353 15.81 -2.45 -17.90
N ALA A 354 14.92 -3.20 -17.24
CA ALA A 354 14.65 -4.60 -17.57
C ALA A 354 13.82 -4.80 -18.86
N GLY A 355 13.32 -3.73 -19.47
CA GLY A 355 12.50 -3.76 -20.70
C GLY A 355 10.99 -3.97 -20.46
N VAL A 356 10.51 -3.77 -19.24
CA VAL A 356 9.08 -3.87 -18.92
C VAL A 356 8.36 -2.62 -19.42
N ARG A 357 7.17 -2.80 -20.00
CA ARG A 357 6.29 -1.67 -20.33
C ARG A 357 5.71 -1.12 -19.03
N VAL A 358 6.06 0.13 -18.71
CA VAL A 358 5.58 0.81 -17.50
C VAL A 358 4.85 2.09 -17.84
N VAL A 359 3.60 2.22 -17.37
CA VAL A 359 2.87 3.48 -17.29
C VAL A 359 3.11 4.05 -15.90
N HIS A 360 3.64 5.27 -15.84
CA HIS A 360 3.94 5.94 -14.58
C HIS A 360 3.16 7.24 -14.48
N GLU A 361 2.39 7.37 -13.42
CA GLU A 361 1.66 8.57 -13.05
C GLU A 361 2.29 9.14 -11.78
N HIS A 362 2.82 10.36 -11.87
CA HIS A 362 3.33 11.10 -10.71
C HIS A 362 2.35 12.22 -10.38
N VAL A 363 1.78 12.18 -9.18
CA VAL A 363 0.80 13.16 -8.71
C VAL A 363 1.54 14.24 -7.92
N GLU A 364 1.77 15.37 -8.58
CA GLU A 364 2.58 16.50 -8.07
C GLU A 364 1.95 17.15 -6.81
N ASP A 365 0.62 17.17 -6.69
CA ASP A 365 -0.14 17.62 -5.52
C ASP A 365 -0.60 16.46 -4.62
N GLY A 366 -0.04 15.27 -4.83
CA GLY A 366 -0.49 14.03 -4.20
C GLY A 366 0.24 13.75 -2.89
N PHE A 367 -0.45 13.03 -2.00
CA PHE A 367 0.07 12.48 -0.75
C PHE A 367 -0.28 11.00 -0.61
N HIS A 368 0.29 10.32 0.39
CA HIS A 368 0.06 8.90 0.62
C HIS A 368 -1.42 8.58 0.87
N GLY A 369 -1.97 7.56 0.21
CA GLY A 369 -3.38 7.17 0.38
C GLY A 369 -4.39 7.97 -0.45
N ILE A 370 -3.93 8.87 -1.34
CA ILE A 370 -4.79 9.78 -2.13
C ILE A 370 -5.97 9.08 -2.84
N LEU A 371 -5.82 7.82 -3.27
CA LEU A 371 -6.88 7.10 -3.98
C LEU A 371 -8.07 6.82 -3.05
N SER A 372 -7.82 6.36 -1.83
CA SER A 372 -8.84 6.08 -0.82
C SER A 372 -9.56 7.35 -0.34
N PHE A 373 -8.88 8.50 -0.42
CA PHE A 373 -9.44 9.82 -0.11
C PHE A 373 -10.42 10.31 -1.17
N GLY A 374 -10.47 9.65 -2.35
CA GLY A 374 -11.48 9.91 -3.37
C GLY A 374 -12.88 9.36 -3.05
N SER A 375 -12.99 8.47 -2.06
CA SER A 375 -14.26 7.89 -1.59
C SER A 375 -15.31 8.96 -1.26
N SER A 376 -16.59 8.64 -1.37
CA SER A 376 -17.68 9.55 -1.02
C SER A 376 -17.66 9.95 0.46
N LEU A 377 -17.09 9.09 1.32
CA LEU A 377 -16.94 9.38 2.74
C LEU A 377 -15.98 10.54 3.01
N ILE A 378 -14.83 10.56 2.32
CA ILE A 378 -13.77 11.57 2.55
C ILE A 378 -13.94 12.75 1.59
N ASN A 379 -14.35 12.48 0.36
CA ASN A 379 -14.70 13.46 -0.67
C ASN A 379 -13.57 14.45 -0.99
N PHE A 380 -12.34 13.96 -1.09
CA PHE A 380 -11.18 14.79 -1.45
C PHE A 380 -11.11 14.97 -2.97
N ARG A 381 -11.01 16.22 -3.45
CA ARG A 381 -11.03 16.55 -4.89
C ARG A 381 -9.88 15.92 -5.65
N ALA A 382 -8.66 16.02 -5.12
CA ALA A 382 -7.49 15.38 -5.72
C ALA A 382 -7.66 13.85 -5.77
N GLY A 383 -8.17 13.24 -4.69
CA GLY A 383 -8.49 11.81 -4.65
C GLY A 383 -9.51 11.39 -5.71
N LYS A 384 -10.62 12.12 -5.85
CA LYS A 384 -11.65 11.87 -6.89
C LYS A 384 -11.08 11.99 -8.29
N ARG A 385 -10.24 12.99 -8.53
CA ARG A 385 -9.56 13.20 -9.81
C ARG A 385 -8.67 12.01 -10.15
N GLU A 386 -7.85 11.56 -9.21
CA GLU A 386 -6.94 10.42 -9.43
C GLU A 386 -7.70 9.09 -9.56
N VAL A 387 -8.73 8.82 -8.77
CA VAL A 387 -9.63 7.66 -8.97
C VAL A 387 -10.23 7.67 -10.37
N ASN A 388 -10.73 8.82 -10.83
CA ASN A 388 -11.35 8.94 -12.14
C ASN A 388 -10.38 8.67 -13.28
N LYS A 389 -9.15 9.21 -13.20
CA LYS A 389 -8.07 8.94 -14.15
C LYS A 389 -7.69 7.46 -14.14
N TYR A 390 -7.46 6.88 -12.96
CA TYR A 390 -7.07 5.49 -12.81
C TYR A 390 -8.10 4.51 -13.40
N LEU A 391 -9.38 4.70 -13.08
CA LEU A 391 -10.46 3.86 -13.61
C LEU A 391 -10.66 4.05 -15.12
N LYS A 392 -10.42 5.27 -15.65
CA LYS A 392 -10.40 5.49 -17.10
C LYS A 392 -9.27 4.71 -17.75
N TRP A 393 -8.07 4.79 -17.20
CA TRP A 393 -6.90 4.07 -17.71
C TRP A 393 -7.12 2.54 -17.69
N LEU A 394 -7.65 1.99 -16.59
CA LEU A 394 -8.01 0.57 -16.53
C LEU A 394 -9.04 0.19 -17.58
N LYS A 395 -10.07 1.01 -17.83
CA LYS A 395 -11.10 0.72 -18.84
C LYS A 395 -10.53 0.55 -20.25
N GLU A 396 -9.53 1.37 -20.57
CA GLU A 396 -8.85 1.41 -21.87
C GLU A 396 -7.82 0.29 -22.04
N ASN A 397 -7.18 -0.16 -20.95
CA ASN A 397 -6.04 -1.08 -21.01
C ASN A 397 -6.34 -2.52 -20.55
N LEU A 398 -7.36 -2.72 -19.71
CA LEU A 398 -7.79 -4.03 -19.22
C LEU A 398 -8.84 -4.64 -20.14
#